data_AF-A0A7R9MDN5-F1
#
_entry.id   AF-A0A7R9MDN5-F1
#
_cell.length_a   1.000
_cell.length_b   1.000
_cell.length_c   1.000
_cell.angle_alpha   90.00
_cell.angle_beta   90.00
_cell.angle_gamma   90.00
#
_symmetry.space_group_name_H-M   'P 1'
#
loop_
_entity.id
_entity.type
_entity.pdbx_description
1 polymer ?
#
loop_
_entity_poly.entity_id
_entity_poly.type
_entity_poly.pdbx_seq_one_letter_code
_entity_poly.pdbx_strand_id
1 'polypeptide(L)'
;MVTRMISSQLELHRLNTGNTVPVVAANRLLKQYLFRYQGHVGAALVLGGVDNSGPKLYSIHPHGSTDSLPYVTMGSGSLAAMAVFEARWRPDLTLAEGQQLVRDAIAAGIFNDLGSGSNVDLCVITKSGANYLRTYDEANKKGLRQGRYQFRRGTTAVLTTKVVPLEVESVVVRSAEPMDTN
;
A
#
# COMPACT_ATOMS: atom_id res chain seq x y z
N MET A 1 -10.59 0.37 6.27
CA MET A 1 -11.99 -0.07 6.15
C MET A 1 -12.64 0.38 4.83
N VAL A 2 -12.53 1.66 4.45
CA VAL A 2 -13.12 2.22 3.20
C VAL A 2 -12.71 1.45 1.93
N THR A 3 -11.41 1.23 1.72
CA THR A 3 -10.90 0.54 0.52
C THR A 3 -11.37 -0.91 0.41
N ARG A 4 -11.47 -1.64 1.53
CA ARG A 4 -11.99 -3.02 1.58
C ARG A 4 -13.48 -3.07 1.23
N MET A 5 -14.27 -2.14 1.74
CA MET A 5 -15.69 -2.03 1.43
C MET A 5 -15.90 -1.75 -0.06
N ILE A 6 -15.19 -0.76 -0.62
CA ILE A 6 -15.29 -0.46 -2.05
C ILE A 6 -14.79 -1.62 -2.91
N SER A 7 -13.68 -2.28 -2.53
CA SER A 7 -13.19 -3.46 -3.23
C SER A 7 -14.26 -4.58 -3.30
N SER A 8 -15.00 -4.82 -2.22
CA SER A 8 -16.11 -5.78 -2.24
C SER A 8 -17.24 -5.37 -3.18
N GLN A 9 -17.60 -4.08 -3.22
CA GLN A 9 -18.63 -3.57 -4.13
C GLN A 9 -18.19 -3.66 -5.60
N LEU A 10 -16.92 -3.36 -5.88
CA LEU A 10 -16.36 -3.48 -7.23
C LEU A 10 -16.31 -4.95 -7.68
N GLU A 11 -15.99 -5.87 -6.78
CA GLU A 11 -16.02 -7.30 -7.11
C GLU A 11 -17.44 -7.79 -7.40
N LEU A 12 -18.43 -7.39 -6.62
CA LEU A 12 -19.84 -7.66 -6.93
C LEU A 12 -20.26 -7.06 -8.27
N HIS A 13 -19.82 -5.83 -8.58
CA HIS A 13 -20.09 -5.19 -9.86
C HIS A 13 -19.43 -5.95 -11.03
N ARG A 14 -18.19 -6.41 -10.86
CA ARG A 14 -17.45 -7.23 -11.84
C ARG A 14 -18.18 -8.53 -12.13
N LEU A 15 -18.60 -9.25 -11.09
CA LEU A 15 -19.32 -10.52 -11.21
C LEU A 15 -20.70 -10.34 -11.85
N ASN A 16 -21.41 -9.25 -11.54
CA ASN A 16 -22.73 -8.98 -12.13
C ASN A 16 -22.67 -8.54 -13.60
N THR A 17 -21.63 -7.79 -13.99
CA THR A 17 -21.48 -7.28 -15.37
C THR A 17 -20.68 -8.21 -16.28
N GLY A 18 -19.92 -9.15 -15.71
CA GLY A 18 -19.00 -10.03 -16.45
C GLY A 18 -17.83 -9.29 -17.11
N ASN A 19 -17.62 -8.00 -16.79
CA ASN A 19 -16.67 -7.14 -17.47
C ASN A 19 -15.68 -6.50 -16.49
N THR A 20 -14.52 -6.06 -17.00
CA THR A 20 -13.55 -5.29 -16.22
C THR A 20 -14.18 -3.99 -15.73
N VAL A 21 -14.01 -3.70 -14.43
CA VAL A 21 -14.61 -2.52 -13.81
C VAL A 21 -13.85 -1.25 -14.21
N PRO A 22 -14.53 -0.22 -14.75
CA PRO A 22 -13.88 1.05 -15.06
C PRO A 22 -13.34 1.76 -13.80
N VAL A 23 -12.19 2.42 -13.91
CA VAL A 23 -11.58 3.14 -12.76
C VAL A 23 -12.49 4.26 -12.27
N VAL A 24 -13.25 4.87 -13.18
CA VAL A 24 -14.26 5.89 -12.87
C VAL A 24 -15.36 5.39 -11.92
N ALA A 25 -15.70 4.09 -11.97
CA ALA A 25 -16.69 3.50 -11.06
C ALA A 25 -16.17 3.49 -9.62
N ALA A 26 -14.92 3.07 -9.42
CA ALA A 26 -14.24 3.12 -8.12
C ALA A 26 -14.16 4.56 -7.59
N ASN A 27 -13.79 5.52 -8.45
CA ASN A 27 -13.71 6.94 -8.10
C ASN A 27 -15.09 7.47 -7.63
N ARG A 28 -16.16 7.16 -8.38
CA ARG A 28 -17.53 7.58 -8.04
C ARG A 28 -17.98 7.05 -6.68
N LEU A 29 -17.76 5.77 -6.40
CA LEU A 29 -18.16 5.16 -5.13
C LEU A 29 -17.40 5.74 -3.95
N LEU A 30 -16.08 5.91 -4.09
CA LEU A 30 -15.23 6.50 -3.06
C LEU A 30 -15.65 7.92 -2.72
N LYS A 31 -15.81 8.79 -3.72
CA LYS A 31 -16.16 10.19 -3.47
C LYS A 31 -17.55 10.37 -2.87
N GLN A 32 -18.53 9.59 -3.32
CA GLN A 32 -19.88 9.62 -2.74
C GLN A 32 -19.88 9.15 -1.29
N TYR A 33 -19.13 8.09 -0.99
CA TYR A 33 -18.99 7.60 0.37
C TYR A 33 -18.34 8.65 1.28
N LEU A 34 -17.19 9.20 0.89
CA LEU A 34 -16.47 10.19 1.70
C LEU A 34 -17.28 11.48 1.89
N PHE A 35 -17.93 11.96 0.83
CA PHE A 35 -18.82 13.14 0.92
C PHE A 35 -20.01 12.88 1.85
N ARG A 36 -20.60 11.68 1.85
CA ARG A 36 -21.70 11.33 2.78
C ARG A 36 -21.32 11.52 4.25
N TYR A 37 -20.06 11.29 4.60
CA TYR A 37 -19.55 11.49 5.96
C TYR A 37 -18.95 12.88 6.20
N GLN A 38 -19.07 13.81 5.24
CA GLN A 38 -18.66 15.22 5.38
C GLN A 38 -17.25 15.41 5.97
N GLY A 39 -16.31 14.53 5.60
CA GLY A 39 -14.92 14.60 6.07
C GLY A 39 -14.63 13.95 7.43
N HIS A 40 -15.62 13.40 8.13
CA HIS A 40 -15.38 12.62 9.37
C HIS A 40 -14.58 11.34 9.13
N VAL A 41 -14.60 10.82 7.90
CA VAL A 41 -13.74 9.72 7.48
C VAL A 41 -12.46 10.29 6.87
N GLY A 42 -11.39 10.32 7.67
CA GLY A 42 -10.07 10.85 7.30
C GLY A 42 -9.28 9.97 6.31
N ALA A 43 -9.85 9.63 5.17
CA ALA A 43 -9.18 8.82 4.14
C ALA A 43 -8.71 9.72 2.98
N ALA A 44 -7.39 9.90 2.91
CA ALA A 44 -6.71 10.46 1.74
C ALA A 44 -6.26 9.31 0.84
N LEU A 45 -6.74 9.27 -0.41
CA LEU A 45 -6.53 8.14 -1.30
C LEU A 45 -5.93 8.58 -2.64
N VAL A 46 -4.99 7.78 -3.14
CA VAL A 46 -4.56 7.80 -4.53
C VAL A 46 -5.17 6.59 -5.22
N LEU A 47 -5.98 6.81 -6.26
CA LEU A 47 -6.64 5.78 -7.02
C LEU A 47 -6.03 5.75 -8.43
N GLY A 48 -5.31 4.68 -8.74
CA GLY A 48 -4.76 4.43 -10.07
C GLY A 48 -5.24 3.09 -10.62
N GLY A 49 -5.41 3.01 -11.93
CA GLY A 49 -5.76 1.77 -12.61
C GLY A 49 -5.69 1.90 -14.12
N VAL A 50 -5.73 0.76 -14.80
CA VAL A 50 -5.80 0.67 -16.26
C VAL A 50 -7.09 -0.04 -16.62
N ASP A 51 -7.96 0.63 -17.36
CA ASP A 51 -9.19 0.05 -17.90
C ASP A 51 -9.18 0.10 -19.44
N ASN A 52 -10.31 -0.23 -20.06
CA ASN A 52 -10.46 -0.22 -21.52
C ASN A 52 -10.23 1.17 -22.15
N SER A 53 -10.42 2.25 -21.37
CA SER A 53 -10.15 3.64 -21.80
C SER A 53 -8.68 4.05 -21.63
N GLY A 54 -7.87 3.20 -21.00
CA GLY A 54 -6.45 3.45 -20.73
C GLY A 54 -6.14 3.70 -19.26
N PRO A 55 -4.91 4.17 -18.96
CA PRO A 55 -4.51 4.49 -17.59
C PRO A 55 -5.23 5.74 -17.08
N LYS A 56 -5.71 5.67 -15.84
CA LYS A 56 -6.30 6.80 -15.12
C LYS A 56 -5.72 6.88 -13.71
N LEU A 57 -5.50 8.11 -13.25
CA LEU A 57 -4.98 8.40 -11.92
C LEU A 57 -5.79 9.53 -11.30
N TYR A 58 -6.24 9.31 -10.06
CA TYR A 58 -7.04 10.23 -9.29
C TYR A 58 -6.45 10.45 -7.89
N SER A 59 -6.49 11.68 -7.41
CA SER A 59 -6.41 12.00 -5.98
C SER A 59 -7.83 12.11 -5.43
N ILE A 60 -8.08 11.59 -4.23
CA ILE A 60 -9.36 11.67 -3.54
C ILE A 60 -9.10 12.17 -2.12
N HIS A 61 -9.62 13.35 -1.81
CA HIS A 61 -9.45 13.95 -0.48
C HIS A 61 -10.56 13.49 0.47
N PRO A 62 -10.34 13.57 1.80
CA PRO A 62 -11.30 13.07 2.80
C PRO A 62 -12.72 13.66 2.72
N HIS A 63 -12.87 14.86 2.16
CA HIS A 63 -14.18 15.51 1.98
C HIS A 63 -14.89 15.11 0.68
N GLY A 64 -14.29 14.23 -0.13
CA GLY A 64 -14.87 13.72 -1.37
C GLY A 64 -14.58 14.54 -2.62
N SER A 65 -13.71 15.56 -2.56
CA SER A 65 -13.16 16.16 -3.78
C SER A 65 -12.21 15.19 -4.48
N THR A 66 -12.14 15.29 -5.79
CA THR A 66 -11.38 14.38 -6.64
C THR A 66 -10.74 15.12 -7.80
N ASP A 67 -9.44 14.93 -8.03
CA ASP A 67 -8.74 15.49 -9.18
C ASP A 67 -8.20 14.37 -10.07
N SER A 68 -8.16 14.61 -11.37
CA SER A 68 -7.59 13.69 -12.37
C SER A 68 -6.32 14.31 -12.93
N LEU A 69 -5.16 13.74 -12.60
CA LEU A 69 -3.86 14.33 -12.88
C LEU A 69 -2.87 13.27 -13.39
N PRO A 70 -1.84 13.66 -14.17
CA PRO A 70 -0.83 12.72 -14.66
C PRO A 70 0.08 12.16 -13.55
N TYR A 71 0.25 12.89 -12.46
CA TYR A 71 0.93 12.47 -11.23
C TYR A 71 0.25 13.13 -10.04
N VAL A 72 0.29 12.47 -8.88
CA VAL A 72 -0.27 12.98 -7.62
C VAL A 72 0.60 12.55 -6.45
N THR A 73 0.65 13.38 -5.40
CA THR A 73 1.28 13.04 -4.12
C THR A 73 0.30 13.27 -2.99
N MET A 74 0.33 12.41 -1.97
CA MET A 74 -0.52 12.50 -0.77
C MET A 74 0.29 12.07 0.47
N GLY A 75 -0.16 12.43 1.66
CA GLY A 75 0.53 12.14 2.93
C GLY A 75 1.42 13.29 3.41
N SER A 76 2.12 13.10 4.53
CA SER A 76 2.96 14.13 5.18
C SER A 76 4.18 14.52 4.33
N GLY A 77 4.87 13.54 3.74
CA GLY A 77 6.02 13.76 2.83
C GLY A 77 5.64 14.18 1.40
N SER A 78 4.38 14.53 1.14
CA SER A 78 3.86 14.80 -0.21
C SER A 78 4.51 15.99 -0.91
N LEU A 79 4.88 17.03 -0.17
CA LEU A 79 5.51 18.24 -0.74
C LEU A 79 6.94 17.94 -1.24
N ALA A 80 7.71 17.15 -0.50
CA ALA A 80 9.05 16.72 -0.93
C ALA A 80 8.96 15.84 -2.19
N ALA A 81 8.01 14.90 -2.22
CA ALA A 81 7.75 14.09 -3.40
C ALA A 81 7.29 14.94 -4.60
N MET A 82 6.45 15.96 -4.37
CA MET A 82 5.96 16.85 -5.42
C MET A 82 7.10 17.63 -6.07
N ALA A 83 8.06 18.14 -5.28
CA ALA A 83 9.23 18.83 -5.82
C ALA A 83 10.04 17.98 -6.81
N VAL A 84 10.15 16.67 -6.55
CA VAL A 84 10.83 15.73 -7.46
C VAL A 84 10.04 15.50 -8.74
N PHE A 85 8.71 15.41 -8.65
CA PHE A 85 7.84 15.29 -9.82
C PHE A 85 7.91 16.54 -10.70
N GLU A 86 7.72 17.73 -10.12
CA GLU A 86 7.78 19.01 -10.84
C GLU A 86 9.13 19.21 -11.55
N ALA A 87 10.23 18.76 -10.96
CA ALA A 87 11.55 18.93 -11.55
C ALA A 87 11.88 17.97 -12.70
N ARG A 88 11.28 16.76 -12.73
CA ARG A 88 11.77 15.66 -13.59
C ARG A 88 10.70 14.92 -14.38
N TRP A 89 9.43 15.09 -14.03
CA TRP A 89 8.35 14.44 -14.75
C TRP A 89 8.23 15.01 -16.17
N ARG A 90 7.92 14.13 -17.11
CA ARG A 90 7.57 14.49 -18.49
C ARG A 90 6.55 13.47 -19.01
N PRO A 91 5.75 13.83 -20.02
CA PRO A 91 4.89 12.85 -20.70
C PRO A 91 5.73 11.72 -21.30
N ASP A 92 5.09 10.56 -21.46
CA ASP A 92 5.62 9.39 -22.17
C ASP A 92 6.97 8.84 -21.65
N LEU A 93 7.17 8.90 -20.32
CA LEU A 93 8.26 8.21 -19.65
C LEU A 93 8.23 6.70 -19.93
N THR A 94 9.39 6.10 -20.12
CA THR A 94 9.49 4.64 -20.15
C THR A 94 9.18 4.05 -18.78
N LEU A 95 8.82 2.76 -18.72
CA LEU A 95 8.50 2.09 -17.45
C LEU A 95 9.65 2.20 -16.44
N ALA A 96 10.89 1.96 -16.88
CA ALA A 96 12.07 2.02 -16.01
C ALA A 96 12.32 3.44 -15.47
N GLU A 97 12.16 4.46 -16.32
CA GLU A 97 12.29 5.86 -15.89
C GLU A 97 11.16 6.25 -14.92
N GLY A 98 9.93 5.78 -15.16
CA GLY A 98 8.79 6.00 -14.27
C GLY A 98 9.02 5.36 -12.90
N GLN A 99 9.51 4.11 -12.85
CA GLN A 99 9.84 3.43 -11.60
C GLN A 99 10.92 4.17 -10.82
N GLN A 100 11.99 4.59 -11.50
CA GLN A 100 13.07 5.37 -10.90
C GLN A 100 12.56 6.74 -10.40
N LEU A 101 11.70 7.41 -11.17
CA LEU A 101 11.11 8.69 -10.79
C LEU A 101 10.28 8.59 -9.52
N VAL A 102 9.38 7.60 -9.47
CA VAL A 102 8.54 7.35 -8.28
C VAL A 102 9.39 6.95 -7.08
N ARG A 103 10.40 6.09 -7.27
CA ARG A 103 11.32 5.71 -6.19
C ARG A 103 11.97 6.94 -5.57
N ASP A 104 12.54 7.81 -6.38
CA ASP A 104 13.25 9.00 -5.90
C ASP A 104 12.30 10.00 -5.23
N ALA A 105 11.06 10.13 -5.72
CA ALA A 105 10.05 10.98 -5.10
C ALA A 105 9.68 10.49 -3.70
N ILE A 106 9.51 9.17 -3.52
CA ILE A 106 9.26 8.58 -2.19
C ILE A 106 10.51 8.68 -1.29
N ALA A 107 11.71 8.44 -1.83
CA ALA A 107 12.95 8.60 -1.09
C ALA A 107 13.14 10.05 -0.59
N ALA A 108 12.80 11.05 -1.42
CA ALA A 108 12.80 12.45 -0.99
C ALA A 108 11.83 12.69 0.16
N GLY A 109 10.64 12.09 0.13
CA GLY A 109 9.71 12.10 1.27
C GLY A 109 10.32 11.45 2.52
N ILE A 110 10.91 10.27 2.40
CA ILE A 110 11.56 9.54 3.51
C ILE A 110 12.65 10.36 4.20
N PHE A 111 13.50 11.06 3.44
CA PHE A 111 14.63 11.80 4.02
C PHE A 111 14.28 13.22 4.48
N ASN A 112 13.11 13.75 4.13
CA ASN A 112 12.71 15.13 4.47
C ASN A 112 11.44 15.24 5.33
N ASP A 113 10.75 14.13 5.62
CA ASP A 113 9.57 14.09 6.48
C ASP A 113 9.76 13.11 7.64
N LEU A 114 9.51 13.56 8.87
CA LEU A 114 9.62 12.74 10.09
C LEU A 114 8.54 11.65 10.18
N GLY A 115 7.39 11.87 9.54
CA GLY A 115 6.30 10.89 9.48
C GLY A 115 6.52 9.79 8.44
N SER A 116 7.56 9.90 7.61
CA SER A 116 7.87 9.00 6.51
C SER A 116 9.18 8.25 6.77
N GLY A 117 9.27 6.99 6.34
CA GLY A 117 10.48 6.19 6.56
C GLY A 117 10.35 4.74 6.09
N SER A 118 11.38 3.94 6.39
CA SER A 118 11.48 2.51 6.02
C SER A 118 11.83 2.27 4.53
N ASN A 119 11.17 1.30 3.89
CA ASN A 119 11.46 0.86 2.53
C ASN A 119 10.53 1.57 1.53
N VAL A 120 10.96 1.61 0.27
CA VAL A 120 10.12 2.04 -0.85
C VAL A 120 9.43 0.82 -1.46
N ASP A 121 8.10 0.87 -1.55
CA ASP A 121 7.30 -0.10 -2.29
C ASP A 121 6.86 0.49 -3.63
N LEU A 122 6.93 -0.31 -4.70
CA LEU A 122 6.40 0.08 -6.02
C LEU A 122 5.28 -0.89 -6.44
N CYS A 123 4.28 -0.35 -7.14
CA CYS A 123 3.26 -1.15 -7.81
C CYS A 123 3.17 -0.71 -9.27
N VAL A 124 3.41 -1.63 -10.19
CA VAL A 124 3.34 -1.39 -11.62
C VAL A 124 2.04 -1.98 -12.15
N ILE A 125 1.15 -1.13 -12.64
CA ILE A 125 -0.13 -1.55 -13.23
C ILE A 125 -0.08 -1.30 -14.73
N THR A 126 -0.25 -2.36 -15.51
CA THR A 126 -0.32 -2.30 -16.97
C THR A 126 -1.58 -3.03 -17.45
N LYS A 127 -1.81 -3.08 -18.77
CA LYS A 127 -2.92 -3.84 -19.35
C LYS A 127 -2.84 -5.35 -19.07
N SER A 128 -1.65 -5.90 -18.85
CA SER A 128 -1.49 -7.33 -18.56
C SER A 128 -1.77 -7.68 -17.10
N GLY A 129 -1.76 -6.70 -16.20
CA GLY A 129 -2.00 -6.91 -14.77
C GLY A 129 -1.21 -5.96 -13.88
N ALA A 130 -1.25 -6.26 -12.58
CA ALA A 130 -0.54 -5.52 -11.54
C ALA A 130 0.62 -6.35 -10.98
N ASN A 131 1.81 -5.75 -10.91
CA ASN A 131 2.99 -6.32 -10.29
C ASN A 131 3.36 -5.51 -9.04
N TYR A 132 3.33 -6.15 -7.88
CA TYR A 132 3.65 -5.55 -6.59
C TYR A 132 5.10 -5.83 -6.22
N LEU A 133 5.94 -4.80 -6.29
CA LEU A 133 7.35 -4.84 -5.95
C LEU A 133 7.53 -4.29 -4.53
N ARG A 134 7.31 -5.17 -3.54
CA ARG A 134 7.51 -4.82 -2.12
C ARG A 134 8.98 -4.79 -1.78
N THR A 135 9.38 -3.79 -0.97
CA THR A 135 10.78 -3.55 -0.61
C THR A 135 11.65 -3.43 -1.87
N TYR A 136 11.20 -2.58 -2.80
CA TYR A 136 11.95 -2.29 -4.02
C TYR A 136 13.30 -1.61 -3.69
N ASP A 137 13.30 -0.71 -2.70
CA ASP A 137 14.50 -0.06 -2.21
C ASP A 137 14.50 0.03 -0.68
N GLU A 138 15.64 -0.26 -0.05
CA GLU A 138 15.84 -0.13 1.40
C GLU A 138 16.59 1.17 1.66
N ALA A 139 15.85 2.25 1.95
CA ALA A 139 16.42 3.58 2.12
C ALA A 139 17.32 3.69 3.36
N ASN A 140 17.00 2.95 4.43
CA ASN A 140 17.72 3.00 5.70
C ASN A 140 17.93 1.60 6.27
N LYS A 141 19.16 1.27 6.65
CA LYS A 141 19.51 0.00 7.28
C LYS A 141 19.60 0.16 8.80
N LYS A 142 19.00 -0.77 9.53
CA LYS A 142 19.14 -0.82 10.98
C LYS A 142 20.56 -1.24 11.36
N GLY A 143 21.20 -0.47 12.25
CA GLY A 143 22.49 -0.83 12.80
C GLY A 143 22.47 -2.16 13.56
N LEU A 144 23.61 -2.87 13.54
CA LEU A 144 23.79 -4.11 14.29
C LEU A 144 23.92 -3.81 15.79
N ARG A 145 23.24 -4.59 16.62
CA ARG A 145 23.38 -4.48 18.09
C ARG A 145 24.75 -5.03 18.49
N GLN A 146 25.58 -4.19 19.09
CA GLN A 146 26.93 -4.58 19.53
C GLN A 146 26.92 -5.36 20.86
N GLY A 147 25.98 -5.06 21.76
CA GLY A 147 25.88 -5.69 23.08
C GLY A 147 24.88 -6.86 23.14
N ARG A 148 25.19 -7.87 23.94
CA ARG A 148 24.27 -8.97 24.28
C ARG A 148 23.56 -8.68 25.60
N TYR A 149 22.28 -8.30 25.53
CA TYR A 149 21.43 -7.99 26.69
C TYR A 149 20.48 -9.13 27.06
N GLN A 150 20.90 -10.39 26.85
CA GLN A 150 20.11 -11.56 27.22
C GLN A 150 20.39 -11.92 28.68
N PHE A 151 19.39 -11.80 29.53
CA PHE A 151 19.47 -12.29 30.91
C PHE A 151 19.25 -13.81 30.97
N ARG A 152 19.85 -14.46 31.97
CA ARG A 152 19.61 -15.89 32.23
C ARG A 152 18.17 -16.09 32.71
N ARG A 153 17.58 -17.26 32.45
CA ARG A 153 16.25 -17.58 32.99
C ARG A 153 16.29 -17.51 34.53
N GLY A 154 15.21 -16.99 35.12
CA GLY A 154 15.10 -16.82 36.58
C GLY A 154 15.51 -15.44 37.12
N THR A 155 15.96 -14.50 36.28
CA THR A 155 16.32 -13.14 36.71
C THR A 155 15.12 -12.22 36.96
N THR A 156 13.93 -12.61 36.50
CA THR A 156 12.68 -11.85 36.70
C THR A 156 11.85 -12.51 37.78
N ALA A 157 11.48 -11.77 38.82
CA ALA A 157 10.61 -12.27 39.88
C ALA A 157 9.21 -12.59 39.33
N VAL A 158 8.75 -13.82 39.53
CA VAL A 158 7.42 -14.28 39.10
C VAL A 158 6.55 -14.50 40.34
N LEU A 159 5.45 -13.75 40.44
CA LEU A 159 4.55 -13.82 41.61
C LEU A 159 3.60 -15.03 41.55
N THR A 160 3.14 -15.41 40.36
CA THR A 160 2.23 -16.54 40.18
C THR A 160 2.44 -17.15 38.80
N THR A 161 2.42 -18.48 38.73
CA THR A 161 2.51 -19.21 37.47
C THR A 161 1.32 -20.15 37.36
N LYS A 162 0.63 -20.16 36.21
CA LYS A 162 -0.41 -21.13 35.87
C LYS A 162 0.01 -21.87 34.60
N VAL A 163 0.11 -23.18 34.68
CA VAL A 163 0.38 -24.05 33.52
C VAL A 163 -0.90 -24.81 33.22
N VAL A 164 -1.41 -24.67 31.99
CA VAL A 164 -2.57 -25.43 31.50
C VAL A 164 -2.03 -26.42 30.47
N PRO A 165 -2.01 -27.73 30.77
CA PRO A 165 -1.63 -28.71 29.77
C PRO A 165 -2.68 -28.75 28.66
N LEU A 166 -2.24 -28.82 27.41
CA LEU A 166 -3.11 -29.05 26.26
C LEU A 166 -3.10 -30.56 25.97
N GLU A 167 -4.27 -31.20 26.02
CA GLU A 167 -4.45 -32.56 25.52
C GLU A 167 -4.58 -32.50 24.00
N VAL A 168 -3.56 -33.03 23.30
CA VAL A 168 -3.56 -33.09 21.84
C VAL A 168 -4.23 -34.41 21.43
N GLU A 169 -5.53 -34.37 21.12
CA GLU A 169 -6.29 -35.56 20.71
C GLU A 169 -5.90 -36.10 19.33
N SER A 170 -5.32 -35.28 18.44
CA SER A 170 -4.73 -35.75 17.18
C SER A 170 -3.66 -34.83 16.64
N VAL A 171 -2.57 -35.42 16.16
CA VAL A 171 -1.49 -34.72 15.45
C VAL A 171 -1.70 -34.94 13.95
N VAL A 172 -2.37 -34.01 13.29
CA VAL A 172 -2.45 -34.00 11.82
C VAL A 172 -1.23 -33.24 11.29
N VAL A 173 -0.17 -33.97 10.95
CA VAL A 173 0.95 -33.41 10.19
C VAL A 173 0.47 -33.22 8.75
N ARG A 174 0.07 -31.99 8.40
CA ARG A 174 -0.11 -31.62 6.98
C ARG A 174 1.28 -31.47 6.37
N SER A 175 1.70 -32.43 5.54
CA SER A 175 2.83 -32.22 4.64
C SER A 175 2.49 -31.03 3.76
N ALA A 176 3.31 -29.98 3.81
CA ALA A 176 3.19 -28.88 2.86
C ALA A 176 3.41 -29.45 1.45
N GLU A 177 2.38 -29.42 0.62
CA GLU A 177 2.55 -29.64 -0.82
C GLU A 177 3.48 -28.53 -1.32
N PRO A 178 4.51 -28.86 -2.12
CA PRO A 178 5.32 -27.83 -2.76
C PRO A 178 4.41 -26.96 -3.61
N MET A 179 4.48 -25.65 -3.36
CA MET A 179 3.77 -24.65 -4.15
C MET A 179 4.37 -24.70 -5.56
N ASP A 180 3.60 -25.17 -6.54
CA ASP A 180 3.97 -25.11 -7.95
C ASP A 180 4.14 -23.64 -8.35
N THR A 181 5.38 -23.20 -8.46
CA THR A 181 5.74 -21.93 -9.09
C THR A 181 5.96 -22.18 -10.59
N ASN A 182 4.91 -22.01 -11.39
CA ASN A 182 5.02 -21.74 -12.82
C ASN A 182 4.84 -20.25 -13.09
#